data_AF-A0A964D4R3-F1
#
_entry.id   AF-A0A964D4R3-F1
#
_cell.length_a   1.000
_cell.length_b   1.000
_cell.length_c   1.000
_cell.angle_alpha   90.00
_cell.angle_beta   90.00
_cell.angle_gamma   90.00
#
_symmetry.space_group_name_H-M   'P 1'
#
loop_
_entity.id
_entity.type
_entity.pdbx_description
1 polymer ?
#
loop_
_entity_poly.entity_id
_entity_poly.type
_entity_poly.pdbx_seq_one_letter_code
_entity_poly.pdbx_strand_id
1 'polypeptide(L)' 'MTLFLESVENKNVDTTKIAQSLKAHKEEQQARLAAESALRSLLTQVLNSGMNLEQVAQMMNLSTLEVRRLVGENF' A
#
# COMPACT_ATOMS: atom_id res chain seq x y z
N MET A 1 -47.14 6.92 -9.70
CA MET A 1 -46.20 7.85 -9.07
C MET A 1 -45.15 7.16 -8.19
N THR A 2 -45.34 5.88 -7.82
CA THR A 2 -44.46 5.10 -6.91
C THR A 2 -43.19 4.54 -7.57
N LEU A 3 -43.26 4.14 -8.84
CA LEU A 3 -42.12 3.52 -9.56
C LEU A 3 -40.94 4.48 -9.84
N PHE A 4 -41.22 5.79 -9.93
CA PHE A 4 -40.17 6.80 -10.19
C PHE A 4 -39.30 7.05 -8.95
N LEU A 5 -39.89 6.99 -7.75
CA LEU A 5 -39.19 7.24 -6.50
C LEU A 5 -38.24 6.08 -6.14
N GLU A 6 -38.67 4.84 -6.34
CA GLU A 6 -37.85 3.64 -6.09
C GLU A 6 -36.62 3.57 -7.01
N SER A 7 -36.78 4.00 -8.27
CA SER A 7 -35.68 4.04 -9.25
C SER A 7 -34.62 5.11 -8.92
N VAL A 8 -35.04 6.25 -8.38
CA VAL A 8 -34.14 7.34 -7.94
C VAL A 8 -33.42 6.96 -6.65
N GLU A 9 -34.12 6.35 -5.69
CA GLU A 9 -33.55 5.93 -4.41
C GLU A 9 -32.46 4.86 -4.60
N ASN A 10 -32.70 3.88 -5.48
CA ASN A 10 -31.73 2.83 -5.78
C ASN A 10 -30.45 3.38 -6.44
N LYS A 11 -30.58 4.30 -7.41
CA LYS A 11 -29.42 4.97 -8.04
C LYS A 11 -28.57 5.78 -7.06
N ASN A 12 -29.20 6.42 -6.07
CA ASN A 12 -28.50 7.21 -5.06
C ASN A 12 -27.67 6.31 -4.12
N VAL A 13 -28.20 5.14 -3.77
CA VAL A 13 -27.51 4.14 -2.95
C VAL A 13 -26.28 3.58 -3.68
N ASP A 14 -26.40 3.23 -4.96
CA ASP A 14 -25.26 2.74 -5.77
C ASP A 14 -24.14 3.78 -5.88
N THR A 15 -24.50 5.04 -6.13
CA THR A 15 -23.50 6.13 -6.28
C THR A 15 -22.73 6.35 -4.97
N THR A 16 -23.41 6.23 -3.82
CA THR A 16 -22.80 6.39 -2.49
C THR A 16 -21.84 5.24 -2.16
N LYS A 17 -22.20 4.00 -2.49
CA LYS A 17 -21.34 2.82 -2.29
C LYS A 17 -20.07 2.87 -3.15
N ILE A 18 -20.19 3.35 -4.39
CA ILE A 18 -19.03 3.53 -5.28
C ILE A 18 -18.08 4.59 -4.72
N ALA A 19 -18.61 5.74 -4.26
CA ALA A 19 -17.80 6.80 -3.66
C ALA A 19 -17.06 6.32 -2.39
N GLN A 20 -17.72 5.55 -1.53
CA GLN A 20 -17.12 4.95 -0.34
C GLN A 20 -16.01 3.96 -0.70
N SER A 21 -16.24 3.10 -1.69
CA SER A 21 -15.24 2.11 -2.15
C SER A 21 -14.01 2.78 -2.75
N LEU A 22 -14.20 3.84 -3.55
CA LEU A 22 -13.09 4.64 -4.10
C LEU A 22 -12.29 5.34 -3.00
N LYS A 23 -12.98 5.85 -1.96
CA LYS A 23 -12.31 6.45 -0.80
C LYS A 23 -11.50 5.42 -0.03
N ALA A 24 -12.08 4.26 0.27
CA ALA A 24 -11.40 3.16 0.95
C ALA A 24 -10.17 2.68 0.15
N HIS A 25 -10.31 2.51 -1.17
CA HIS A 25 -9.18 2.16 -2.02
C HIS A 25 -8.09 3.25 -2.00
N LYS A 26 -8.45 4.53 -2.01
CA LYS A 26 -7.48 5.62 -1.91
C LYS A 26 -6.74 5.62 -0.57
N GLU A 27 -7.46 5.40 0.54
CA GLU A 27 -6.88 5.30 1.88
C GLU A 27 -5.94 4.10 1.99
N GLU A 28 -6.33 2.95 1.44
CA GLU A 28 -5.49 1.74 1.37
C GLU A 28 -4.20 2.00 0.58
N GLN A 29 -4.30 2.63 -0.60
CA GLN A 29 -3.13 2.96 -1.42
C GLN A 29 -2.19 3.92 -0.67
N GLN A 30 -2.74 4.90 0.04
CA GLN A 30 -1.94 5.84 0.81
C GLN A 30 -1.27 5.16 2.01
N ALA A 31 -1.98 4.28 2.72
CA ALA A 31 -1.42 3.49 3.81
C ALA A 31 -0.30 2.57 3.31
N ARG A 32 -0.50 1.94 2.14
CA ARG A 32 0.53 1.09 1.50
C ARG A 32 1.79 1.89 1.17
N LEU A 33 1.64 3.04 0.52
CA LEU A 33 2.78 3.91 0.18
C LEU A 33 3.54 4.38 1.42
N ALA A 34 2.82 4.73 2.50
CA ALA A 34 3.43 5.11 3.77
C ALA A 34 4.21 3.95 4.39
N ALA A 35 3.64 2.74 4.38
CA ALA A 35 4.30 1.53 4.88
C ALA A 35 5.54 1.17 4.05
N GLU A 36 5.47 1.25 2.72
CA GLU A 36 6.60 1.02 1.82
C GLU A 36 7.74 2.04 2.06
N SER A 37 7.40 3.32 2.25
CA SER A 37 8.37 4.38 2.56
C SER A 37 9.04 4.15 3.93
N ALA A 38 8.27 3.78 4.95
CA ALA A 38 8.80 3.47 6.27
C ALA A 38 9.72 2.25 6.24
N LEU A 39 9.32 1.18 5.53
CA LEU A 39 10.14 -0.01 5.35
C LEU A 39 11.45 0.31 4.64
N ARG A 40 11.40 1.09 3.55
CA ARG A 40 12.60 1.57 2.83
C ARG A 40 13.56 2.31 3.77
N SER A 41 13.04 3.25 4.55
CA SER A 41 13.86 4.01 5.50
C SER A 41 14.54 3.11 6.52
N LEU A 42 13.80 2.13 7.07
CA LEU A 42 14.35 1.18 8.04
C LEU A 42 15.44 0.31 7.42
N LEU A 43 15.23 -0.22 6.21
CA LEU A 43 16.22 -1.03 5.52
C LEU A 43 17.50 -0.23 5.22
N THR A 44 17.36 1.01 4.75
CA THR A 44 18.50 1.91 4.55
C THR A 44 19.27 2.15 5.85
N GLN A 45 18.58 2.38 6.96
CA GLN A 45 19.23 2.58 8.27
C GLN A 45 19.97 1.34 8.74
N VAL A 46 19.37 0.16 8.60
CA VAL A 46 19.99 -1.12 8.97
C VAL A 46 21.24 -1.37 8.14
N LEU A 47 21.16 -1.16 6.83
CA LEU A 47 22.32 -1.35 5.96
C LEU A 47 23.43 -0.32 6.23
N ASN A 48 23.06 0.95 6.51
CA ASN A 48 24.02 1.99 6.90
C ASN A 48 24.68 1.74 8.26
N SER A 49 24.09 0.89 9.12
CA SER A 49 24.71 0.47 10.39
C SER A 49 25.83 -0.56 10.21
N GLY A 50 26.11 -0.98 8.97
CA GLY A 50 27.14 -1.97 8.63
C GLY A 50 26.61 -3.39 8.51
N MET A 51 25.30 -3.61 8.65
CA MET A 51 24.67 -4.89 8.30
C MET A 51 24.69 -5.05 6.79
N ASN A 52 25.11 -6.21 6.30
CA ASN A 52 25.15 -6.45 4.87
C ASN A 52 23.77 -6.91 4.32
N LEU A 53 23.64 -6.88 3.00
CA LEU A 53 22.37 -7.14 2.33
C LEU A 53 21.91 -8.61 2.47
N GLU A 54 22.83 -9.55 2.65
CA GLU A 54 22.53 -10.97 2.90
C GLU A 54 21.95 -11.20 4.29
N GLN A 55 22.48 -10.53 5.31
CA GLN A 55 21.98 -10.59 6.68
C GLN A 55 20.56 -10.01 6.77
N VAL A 56 20.31 -8.89 6.08
CA VAL A 56 18.97 -8.30 5.98
C VAL A 56 18.01 -9.27 5.26
N ALA A 57 18.44 -9.88 4.16
CA ALA A 57 17.65 -10.86 3.41
C ALA A 57 17.27 -12.07 4.28
N GLN A 58 18.22 -12.60 5.06
CA GLN A 58 17.97 -13.68 6.02
C GLN A 58 16.98 -13.28 7.11
N MET A 59 17.13 -12.08 7.68
CA MET A 59 16.23 -11.58 8.73
C MET A 59 14.79 -11.43 8.23
N MET A 60 14.61 -11.02 6.98
CA MET A 60 13.29 -10.83 6.37
C MET A 60 12.72 -12.11 5.73
N ASN A 61 13.49 -13.19 5.68
CA ASN A 61 13.17 -14.39 4.90
C ASN A 61 12.88 -14.07 3.43
N LEU A 62 13.72 -13.21 2.84
CA LEU A 62 13.66 -12.78 1.44
C LEU A 62 14.97 -13.12 0.73
N SER A 63 14.96 -13.06 -0.61
CA SER A 63 16.19 -13.04 -1.39
C SER A 63 16.85 -11.65 -1.35
N THR A 64 18.16 -11.61 -1.55
CA THR A 64 18.92 -10.34 -1.68
C THR A 64 18.39 -9.47 -2.82
N LEU A 65 17.89 -10.08 -3.89
CA LEU A 65 17.26 -9.42 -5.03
C LEU A 65 15.94 -8.73 -4.66
N GLU A 66 15.15 -9.34 -3.77
CA GLU A 66 13.94 -8.73 -3.23
C GLU A 66 14.26 -7.57 -2.29
N VAL A 67 15.26 -7.74 -1.43
CA VAL A 67 15.73 -6.63 -0.57
C VAL A 67 16.22 -5.46 -1.41
N ARG A 68 17.05 -5.69 -2.44
CA ARG A 68 17.47 -4.62 -3.37
C ARG A 68 16.30 -3.90 -4.04
N ARG A 69 15.28 -4.63 -4.48
CA ARG A 69 14.07 -4.03 -5.06
C ARG A 69 13.30 -3.18 -4.05
N LEU A 70 13.29 -3.60 -2.79
CA LEU A 70 12.67 -2.82 -1.70
C LEU A 70 13.44 -1.53 -1.44
N VAL A 71 14.76 -1.57 -1.28
CA VAL A 71 15.56 -0.37 -0.94
C VAL A 71 15.69 0.59 -2.14
N GLY A 72 15.66 0.08 -3.37
CA GLY A 72 15.85 0.84 -4.62
C GLY A 72 17.28 0.73 -5.15
N GLU A 73 17.48 1.07 -6.42
CA GLU A 73 18.75 0.84 -7.16
C GLU A 73 19.96 1.67 -6.67
N ASN A 74 19.78 2.55 -5.67
CA ASN A 74 20.81 3.47 -5.16
C ASN A 74 21.49 2.99 -3.87
N PHE A 75 21.55 1.67 -3.63
CA PHE A 75 22.19 1.08 -2.45
C PHE A 75 23.49 0.34 -2.80
#